data_AF-A0A2G9PMH2-F1
#
_entry.id   AF-A0A2G9PMH2-F1
#
_cell.length_a   1.000
_cell.length_b   1.000
_cell.length_c   1.000
_cell.angle_alpha   90.00
_cell.angle_beta   90.00
_cell.angle_gamma   90.00
#
_symmetry.space_group_name_H-M   'P 1'
#
loop_
_entity.id
_entity.type
_entity.pdbx_description
1 polymer ?
#
loop_
_entity_poly.entity_id
_entity_poly.type
_entity_poly.pdbx_seq_one_letter_code
_entity_poly.pdbx_strand_id
1 'polypeptide(L)'
;MFERAPFLTQYHTVWIPWNVFYVMDTLVMKKEENDIPSCDLSGFVRPNPVIVSSPLSTFFRSSPEDSPIIPETQVLHEETTVPGTDLKLSYLSSRAAGYKSVLKITMTHSVIPFNLMKVHLMVAVVGRLFQKWFPATPSLSYTFIWDKTDAYNQKVYGLSEAVVSVGYEYESCLDLTLWEKRTAVLQGYELDASNMGGWTLDKHHVLDVQ
;
A
#
# COMPACT_ATOMS: atom_id res chain seq x y z
N MET A 1 -12.94 -23.60 6.30
CA MET A 1 -12.53 -25.01 6.11
C MET A 1 -12.01 -25.14 4.71
N PHE A 2 -10.81 -25.70 4.55
CA PHE A 2 -10.18 -25.93 3.25
C PHE A 2 -9.95 -27.43 3.09
N GLU A 3 -10.52 -28.01 2.04
CA GLU A 3 -10.45 -29.45 1.77
C GLU A 3 -10.04 -29.66 0.31
N ARG A 4 -8.98 -30.44 0.09
CA ARG A 4 -8.50 -30.81 -1.24
C ARG A 4 -7.68 -32.08 -1.16
N ALA A 5 -8.10 -33.16 -1.82
CA ALA A 5 -7.27 -34.36 -1.95
C ALA A 5 -5.98 -34.06 -2.76
N PRO A 6 -4.81 -34.60 -2.38
CA PRO A 6 -4.53 -35.53 -1.27
C PRO A 6 -4.01 -34.84 0.01
N PHE A 7 -4.38 -33.59 0.28
CA PHE A 7 -3.91 -32.83 1.43
C PHE A 7 -4.84 -32.97 2.65
N LEU A 8 -4.29 -32.72 3.84
CA LEU A 8 -5.06 -32.70 5.08
C LEU A 8 -6.04 -31.51 5.10
N THR A 9 -7.21 -31.71 5.70
CA THR A 9 -8.20 -30.64 5.89
C THR A 9 -7.68 -29.61 6.89
N GLN A 10 -7.76 -28.32 6.56
CA GLN A 10 -7.28 -27.22 7.41
C GLN A 10 -8.40 -26.25 7.81
N TYR A 11 -8.30 -25.73 9.04
CA TYR A 11 -9.20 -24.73 9.61
C TYR A 11 -8.39 -23.48 9.97
N HIS A 12 -8.87 -22.32 9.55
CA HIS A 12 -8.26 -21.03 9.85
C HIS A 12 -9.33 -20.06 10.37
N THR A 13 -9.03 -19.44 11.50
CA THR A 13 -9.86 -18.40 12.12
C THR A 13 -9.24 -17.05 11.81
N VAL A 14 -10.01 -16.12 11.25
CA VAL A 14 -9.55 -14.77 10.89
C VAL A 14 -10.43 -13.72 11.52
N TRP A 15 -9.83 -12.58 11.87
CA TRP A 15 -10.55 -11.39 12.32
C TRP A 15 -10.96 -10.57 11.10
N ILE A 16 -12.27 -10.39 10.90
CA ILE A 16 -12.81 -9.65 9.77
C ILE A 16 -12.98 -8.18 10.18
N PRO A 17 -12.27 -7.23 9.55
CA PRO A 17 -12.48 -5.81 9.79
C PRO A 17 -13.84 -5.35 9.25
N TRP A 18 -14.43 -4.35 9.89
CA TRP A 18 -15.67 -3.73 9.42
C TRP A 18 -15.42 -2.92 8.15
N ASN A 19 -16.23 -3.15 7.10
CA ASN A 19 -16.24 -2.36 5.86
C ASN A 19 -14.88 -2.24 5.15
N VAL A 20 -13.98 -3.22 5.30
CA VAL A 20 -12.68 -3.25 4.63
C VAL A 20 -12.57 -4.51 3.78
N PHE A 21 -11.98 -4.36 2.59
CA PHE A 21 -11.69 -5.51 1.73
C PHE A 21 -10.52 -6.31 2.31
N TYR A 22 -10.87 -7.34 3.08
CA TYR A 22 -9.91 -8.20 3.76
C TYR A 22 -9.15 -9.11 2.80
N VAL A 23 -7.85 -9.22 3.02
CA VAL A 23 -6.94 -10.12 2.30
C VAL A 23 -6.51 -11.21 3.26
N MET A 24 -6.89 -12.45 2.95
CA MET A 24 -6.48 -13.61 3.74
C MET A 24 -5.03 -13.99 3.41
N ASP A 25 -4.28 -14.42 4.43
CA ASP A 25 -2.92 -14.92 4.25
C ASP A 25 -2.90 -16.17 3.35
N THR A 26 -1.83 -16.31 2.56
CA THR A 26 -1.66 -17.45 1.65
C THR A 26 -1.59 -18.76 2.42
N LEU A 27 -2.49 -19.68 2.10
CA LEU A 27 -2.62 -20.97 2.77
C LEU A 27 -1.79 -22.05 2.06
N VAL A 28 -0.87 -22.67 2.81
CA VAL A 28 -0.02 -23.77 2.32
C VAL A 28 -0.53 -25.10 2.86
N MET A 29 -1.12 -25.90 1.97
CA MET A 29 -1.63 -27.23 2.32
C MET A 29 -0.50 -28.26 2.41
N LYS A 30 -0.53 -29.08 3.47
CA LYS A 30 0.43 -30.16 3.71
C LYS A 30 -0.27 -31.53 3.62
N LYS A 31 0.48 -32.55 3.20
CA LYS A 31 -0.03 -33.94 3.10
C LYS A 31 0.07 -34.70 4.43
N GLU A 32 1.03 -34.31 5.26
CA GLU A 32 1.33 -34.92 6.55
C GLU A 32 1.44 -33.81 7.59
N GLU A 33 1.22 -34.15 8.85
CA GLU A 33 1.41 -33.26 9.99
C GLU A 33 2.91 -33.13 10.27
N ASN A 34 3.44 -31.91 10.38
CA ASN A 34 4.84 -31.71 10.73
C ASN A 34 4.99 -31.73 12.26
N ASP A 35 5.57 -32.79 12.80
CA ASP A 35 5.90 -32.95 14.23
C ASP A 35 7.22 -32.25 14.66
N ILE A 36 7.70 -31.27 13.88
CA ILE A 36 8.96 -30.57 14.22
C ILE A 36 8.72 -29.76 15.49
N PRO A 37 9.54 -29.94 16.56
CA PRO A 37 9.37 -29.19 17.79
C PRO A 37 9.45 -27.70 17.50
N SER A 38 8.45 -26.94 17.96
CA SER A 38 8.40 -25.49 17.81
C SER A 38 9.69 -24.89 18.37
N CYS A 39 10.47 -24.22 17.52
CA CYS A 39 11.62 -23.46 17.99
C CYS A 39 11.14 -22.34 18.92
N ASP A 40 11.90 -22.07 19.98
CA ASP A 40 11.65 -20.92 20.84
C ASP A 40 12.39 -19.70 20.26
N LEU A 41 11.61 -18.66 19.91
CA LEU A 41 12.12 -17.38 19.42
C LEU A 41 12.25 -16.34 20.54
N SER A 42 12.28 -16.77 21.81
CA SER A 42 12.50 -15.88 22.94
C SER A 42 13.83 -15.12 22.80
N GLY A 43 13.77 -13.79 22.98
CA GLY A 43 14.94 -12.91 22.87
C GLY A 43 15.37 -12.53 21.45
N PHE A 44 14.72 -13.06 20.40
CA PHE A 44 15.00 -12.64 19.02
C PHE A 44 14.49 -11.23 18.75
N VAL A 45 15.25 -10.48 17.94
CA VAL A 45 14.90 -9.11 17.55
C VAL A 45 13.68 -9.15 16.62
N ARG A 46 12.61 -8.44 16.98
CA ARG A 46 11.44 -8.30 16.11
C ARG A 46 11.70 -7.29 14.99
N PRO A 47 11.07 -7.46 13.81
CA PRO A 47 11.08 -6.41 12.79
C PRO A 47 10.49 -5.12 13.36
N ASN A 48 11.10 -3.99 13.04
CA ASN A 48 10.55 -2.67 13.34
C ASN A 48 10.61 -1.81 12.07
N PRO A 49 9.70 -2.04 11.11
CA PRO A 49 9.76 -1.39 9.82
C PRO A 49 9.34 0.08 9.93
N VAL A 50 10.00 0.94 9.14
CA VAL A 50 9.62 2.34 8.96
C VAL A 50 8.90 2.47 7.62
N ILE A 51 7.66 2.93 7.67
CA ILE A 51 6.79 3.03 6.50
C ILE A 51 6.49 4.51 6.25
N VAL A 52 6.71 4.94 5.00
CA VAL A 52 6.46 6.32 4.55
C VAL A 52 5.63 6.26 3.28
N SER A 53 4.40 6.74 3.35
CA SER A 53 3.52 6.90 2.19
C SER A 53 3.81 8.22 1.46
N SER A 54 3.51 8.27 0.17
CA SER A 54 3.47 9.53 -0.59
C SER A 54 2.51 10.52 0.08
N PRO A 55 2.84 11.82 0.13
CA PRO A 55 1.95 12.82 0.70
C PRO A 55 0.63 12.87 -0.08
N LEU A 56 -0.45 13.21 0.62
CA LEU A 56 -1.74 13.45 -0.01
C LEU A 56 -1.66 14.71 -0.88
N SER A 57 -2.39 14.72 -2.00
CA SER A 57 -2.46 15.89 -2.89
C SER A 57 -3.34 17.01 -2.30
N THR A 58 -2.87 17.64 -1.23
CA THR A 58 -3.56 18.73 -0.52
C THR A 58 -3.04 20.12 -0.88
N PHE A 59 -1.83 20.20 -1.45
CA PHE A 59 -1.25 21.45 -1.91
C PHE A 59 -1.85 21.85 -3.25
N PHE A 60 -2.04 23.16 -3.44
CA PHE A 60 -2.57 23.74 -4.66
C PHE A 60 -1.94 25.11 -4.90
N ARG A 61 -2.07 25.58 -6.13
CA ARG A 61 -1.60 26.90 -6.57
C ARG A 61 -2.58 27.97 -6.14
N SER A 62 -2.12 29.04 -5.52
CA SER A 62 -2.97 30.14 -5.06
C SER A 62 -3.28 31.21 -6.12
N SER A 63 -2.30 31.52 -6.97
CA SER A 63 -2.39 32.61 -7.96
C SER A 63 -1.90 32.17 -9.34
N PRO A 64 -2.47 32.70 -10.44
CA PRO A 64 -1.95 32.53 -11.80
C PRO A 64 -0.54 33.09 -12.05
N GLU A 65 0.03 33.86 -11.12
CA GLU A 65 1.42 34.32 -11.19
C GLU A 65 2.40 33.30 -10.59
N ASP A 66 1.90 32.38 -9.76
CA ASP A 66 2.71 31.36 -9.11
C ASP A 66 3.14 30.30 -10.15
N SER A 67 4.21 29.56 -9.87
CA SER A 67 4.59 28.43 -10.72
C SER A 67 3.45 27.39 -10.80
N PRO A 68 3.19 26.78 -11.98
CA PRO A 68 2.23 25.66 -12.08
C PRO A 68 2.76 24.37 -11.43
N ILE A 69 4.01 24.36 -10.95
CA ILE A 69 4.64 23.19 -10.33
C ILE A 69 4.44 23.23 -8.82
N ILE A 70 3.88 22.15 -8.26
CA ILE A 70 3.74 21.90 -6.82
C ILE A 70 4.85 20.94 -6.38
N PRO A 71 5.92 21.41 -5.72
CA PRO A 71 7.12 20.62 -5.48
C PRO A 71 6.91 19.42 -4.55
N GLU A 72 6.11 19.58 -3.49
CA GLU A 72 5.95 18.60 -2.41
C GLU A 72 5.32 17.30 -2.91
N THR A 73 4.30 17.42 -3.76
CA THR A 73 3.55 16.30 -4.35
C THR A 73 3.98 16.00 -5.79
N GLN A 74 4.89 16.80 -6.36
CA GLN A 74 5.32 16.73 -7.76
C GLN A 74 4.13 16.79 -8.72
N VAL A 75 3.19 17.69 -8.44
CA VAL A 75 1.96 17.87 -9.22
C VAL A 75 2.07 19.08 -10.13
N LEU A 76 1.57 18.94 -11.36
CA LEU A 76 1.33 20.06 -12.27
C LEU A 76 -0.10 20.56 -12.08
N HIS A 77 -0.25 21.86 -11.80
CA HIS A 77 -1.52 22.55 -11.72
C HIS A 77 -1.58 23.67 -12.77
N GLU A 78 -2.36 23.44 -13.83
CA GLU A 78 -2.55 24.36 -14.94
C GLU A 78 -3.95 24.96 -14.98
N GLU A 79 -4.06 26.19 -15.46
CA GLU A 79 -5.34 26.90 -15.58
C GLU A 79 -5.43 27.64 -16.92
N THR A 80 -6.61 27.61 -17.54
CA THR A 80 -6.91 28.44 -18.71
C THR A 80 -8.27 29.11 -18.58
N THR A 81 -8.35 30.37 -19.00
CA THR A 81 -9.58 31.17 -18.90
C THR A 81 -10.54 30.84 -20.03
N VAL A 82 -11.84 30.85 -19.75
CA VAL A 82 -12.88 30.66 -20.77
C VAL A 82 -13.40 32.04 -21.21
N PRO A 83 -13.14 32.47 -22.47
CA PRO A 83 -13.54 33.79 -22.92
C PRO A 83 -15.05 34.03 -22.78
N GLY A 84 -15.42 35.21 -22.28
CA GLY A 84 -16.82 35.59 -22.06
C GLY A 84 -17.43 35.08 -20.75
N THR A 85 -16.64 34.47 -19.86
CA THR A 85 -17.08 34.02 -18.53
C THR A 85 -16.03 34.32 -17.46
N ASP A 86 -16.45 34.33 -16.19
CA ASP A 86 -15.55 34.33 -15.03
C ASP A 86 -15.18 32.89 -14.60
N LEU A 87 -15.21 31.94 -15.52
CA LEU A 87 -14.87 30.53 -15.27
C LEU A 87 -13.49 30.22 -15.84
N LYS A 88 -12.82 29.28 -15.18
CA LYS A 88 -11.54 28.73 -15.63
C LYS A 88 -11.63 27.22 -15.75
N LEU A 89 -10.90 26.67 -16.71
CA LEU A 89 -10.59 25.25 -16.77
C LEU A 89 -9.29 25.02 -16.00
N SER A 90 -9.32 24.12 -15.03
CA SER A 90 -8.18 23.72 -14.20
C SER A 90 -7.82 22.25 -14.47
N TYR A 91 -6.53 21.99 -14.64
CA TYR A 91 -5.95 20.65 -14.77
C TYR A 91 -5.01 20.38 -13.60
N LEU A 92 -5.22 19.26 -12.91
CA LEU A 92 -4.39 18.82 -11.79
C LEU A 92 -3.85 17.42 -12.08
N SER A 93 -2.53 17.28 -12.19
CA SER A 93 -1.94 15.99 -12.60
C SER A 93 -2.14 14.86 -11.58
N SER A 94 -2.41 15.16 -10.30
CA SER A 94 -2.72 14.15 -9.28
C SER A 94 -4.00 13.35 -9.58
N ARG A 95 -4.92 13.94 -10.34
CA ARG A 95 -6.19 13.33 -10.79
C ARG A 95 -6.02 12.37 -11.97
N ALA A 96 -4.87 12.41 -12.63
CA ALA A 96 -4.58 11.52 -13.75
C ALA A 96 -4.27 10.10 -13.26
N ALA A 97 -4.65 9.09 -14.05
CA ALA A 97 -4.37 7.67 -13.75
C ALA A 97 -2.87 7.34 -13.65
N GLY A 98 -2.01 8.19 -14.24
CA GLY A 98 -0.55 8.08 -14.16
C GLY A 98 0.02 8.47 -12.80
N TYR A 99 -0.72 9.21 -11.97
CA TYR A 99 -0.27 9.59 -10.63
C TYR A 99 -0.54 8.45 -9.65
N LYS A 100 0.49 7.66 -9.38
CA LYS A 100 0.45 6.44 -8.56
C LYS A 100 0.69 6.74 -7.09
N SER A 101 0.15 5.90 -6.22
CA SER A 101 0.38 6.00 -4.78
C SER A 101 1.58 5.17 -4.40
N VAL A 102 2.51 5.76 -3.64
CA VAL A 102 3.82 5.16 -3.37
C VAL A 102 3.95 4.90 -1.89
N LEU A 103 4.50 3.75 -1.53
CA LEU A 103 4.77 3.36 -0.16
C LEU A 103 6.21 2.87 -0.04
N LYS A 104 7.04 3.64 0.64
CA LYS A 104 8.42 3.27 0.94
C LYS A 104 8.46 2.52 2.26
N ILE A 105 8.94 1.28 2.23
CA ILE A 105 9.06 0.41 3.40
C ILE A 105 10.55 0.14 3.65
N THR A 106 11.07 0.66 4.76
CA THR A 106 12.40 0.31 5.26
C THR A 106 12.24 -0.86 6.23
N MET A 107 12.79 -2.01 5.86
CA MET A 107 12.57 -3.28 6.58
C MET A 107 13.70 -3.60 7.55
N THR A 108 14.94 -3.22 7.23
CA THR A 108 16.09 -3.38 8.12
C THR A 108 16.83 -2.04 8.31
N HIS A 109 17.58 -1.95 9.41
CA HIS A 109 18.42 -0.79 9.74
C HIS A 109 19.87 -1.02 9.30
N SER A 110 20.77 -0.09 9.64
CA SER A 110 22.20 -0.21 9.34
C SER A 110 22.88 -1.41 10.02
N VAL A 111 22.35 -1.86 11.16
CA VAL A 111 22.79 -3.07 11.87
C VAL A 111 21.71 -4.12 11.73
N ILE A 112 22.08 -5.29 11.23
CA ILE A 112 21.18 -6.45 11.13
C ILE A 112 21.37 -7.37 12.35
N PRO A 113 20.29 -8.01 12.85
CA PRO A 113 20.41 -9.03 13.88
C PRO A 113 21.27 -10.21 13.42
N PHE A 114 22.04 -10.78 14.35
CA PHE A 114 22.78 -12.02 14.10
C PHE A 114 21.83 -13.16 13.70
N ASN A 115 22.26 -14.03 12.79
CA ASN A 115 21.48 -15.14 12.22
C ASN A 115 20.20 -14.76 11.46
N LEU A 116 19.93 -13.47 11.20
CA LEU A 116 18.83 -13.10 10.31
C LEU A 116 19.18 -13.52 8.89
N MET A 117 18.35 -14.37 8.28
CA MET A 117 18.64 -14.97 6.97
C MET A 117 17.76 -14.38 5.87
N LYS A 118 16.44 -14.29 6.10
CA LYS A 118 15.49 -13.72 5.14
C LYS A 118 14.58 -12.69 5.78
N VAL A 119 14.17 -11.73 4.96
CA VAL A 119 13.18 -10.71 5.29
C VAL A 119 12.02 -10.85 4.32
N HIS A 120 10.83 -11.11 4.86
CA HIS A 120 9.57 -11.23 4.13
C HIS A 120 8.81 -9.91 4.15
N LEU A 121 8.18 -9.57 3.05
CA LEU A 121 7.32 -8.40 2.89
C LEU A 121 5.98 -8.83 2.32
N MET A 122 4.91 -8.42 2.98
CA MET A 122 3.55 -8.51 2.48
C MET A 122 2.91 -7.13 2.51
N VAL A 123 2.27 -6.72 1.42
CA VAL A 123 1.47 -5.48 1.35
C VAL A 123 0.09 -5.84 0.86
N ALA A 124 -0.92 -5.61 1.69
CA ALA A 124 -2.32 -5.81 1.36
C ALA A 124 -3.03 -4.46 1.20
N VAL A 125 -3.67 -4.23 0.06
CA VAL A 125 -4.44 -3.01 -0.22
C VAL A 125 -5.66 -3.36 -1.07
N VAL A 126 -6.85 -3.05 -0.54
CA VAL A 126 -8.15 -3.24 -1.19
C VAL A 126 -8.27 -4.58 -1.95
N GLY A 127 -8.11 -5.68 -1.22
CA GLY A 127 -8.21 -7.04 -1.78
C GLY A 127 -6.96 -7.55 -2.52
N ARG A 128 -5.98 -6.70 -2.84
CA ARG A 128 -4.74 -7.12 -3.50
C ARG A 128 -3.69 -7.51 -2.47
N LEU A 129 -2.99 -8.62 -2.73
CA LEU A 129 -1.85 -9.07 -1.93
C LEU A 129 -0.56 -9.04 -2.76
N PHE A 130 0.41 -8.26 -2.31
CA PHE A 130 1.77 -8.30 -2.82
C PHE A 130 2.66 -9.03 -1.81
N GLN A 131 3.41 -10.03 -2.25
CA GLN A 131 4.36 -10.77 -1.41
C GLN A 131 5.73 -10.84 -2.07
N LYS A 132 6.77 -10.60 -1.28
CA LYS A 132 8.16 -10.74 -1.72
C LYS A 132 9.06 -11.05 -0.54
N TRP A 133 10.13 -11.79 -0.77
CA TRP A 133 11.17 -12.00 0.23
C TRP A 133 12.52 -11.51 -0.30
N PHE A 134 13.42 -11.21 0.63
CA PHE A 134 14.74 -10.67 0.37
C PHE A 134 15.77 -11.38 1.27
N PRO A 135 17.02 -11.56 0.81
CA PRO A 135 18.10 -11.93 1.71
C PRO A 135 18.35 -10.81 2.73
N ALA A 136 18.77 -11.17 3.94
CA ALA A 136 19.06 -10.21 4.99
C ALA A 136 20.25 -9.32 4.62
N THR A 137 20.01 -8.02 4.45
CA THR A 137 21.05 -7.02 4.19
C THR A 137 20.81 -5.77 5.04
N PRO A 138 21.86 -5.01 5.38
CA PRO A 138 21.72 -3.70 6.03
C PRO A 138 20.93 -2.70 5.18
N SER A 139 20.16 -1.84 5.84
CA SER A 139 19.40 -0.74 5.21
C SER A 139 18.48 -1.18 4.06
N LEU A 140 17.93 -2.38 4.17
CA LEU A 140 17.04 -2.96 3.17
C LEU A 140 15.73 -2.18 3.13
N SER A 141 15.38 -1.68 1.95
CA SER A 141 14.12 -0.98 1.71
C SER A 141 13.49 -1.41 0.39
N TYR A 142 12.17 -1.25 0.31
CA TYR A 142 11.39 -1.55 -0.88
C TYR A 142 10.36 -0.45 -1.12
N THR A 143 10.17 -0.06 -2.37
CA THR A 143 9.16 0.91 -2.78
C THR A 143 8.02 0.16 -3.46
N PHE A 144 6.89 0.08 -2.77
CA PHE A 144 5.64 -0.44 -3.32
C PHE A 144 4.88 0.67 -4.05
N ILE A 145 4.31 0.33 -5.21
CA ILE A 145 3.57 1.26 -6.06
C ILE A 145 2.17 0.70 -6.27
N TRP A 146 1.16 1.47 -5.90
CA TRP A 146 -0.24 1.12 -6.09
C TRP A 146 -0.85 1.93 -7.24
N ASP A 147 -1.55 1.24 -8.12
CA ASP A 147 -2.25 1.80 -9.27
C ASP A 147 -3.66 2.33 -8.97
N LYS A 148 -4.02 2.39 -7.68
CA LYS A 148 -5.31 2.86 -7.17
C LYS A 148 -6.48 1.96 -7.59
N THR A 149 -6.20 0.68 -7.86
CA THR A 149 -7.23 -0.32 -8.20
C THR A 149 -7.32 -1.44 -7.18
N ASP A 150 -8.52 -2.02 -7.07
CA ASP A 150 -8.79 -3.18 -6.23
C ASP A 150 -8.37 -4.51 -6.89
N ALA A 151 -8.65 -5.63 -6.23
CA ALA A 151 -8.36 -6.98 -6.74
C ALA A 151 -9.05 -7.33 -8.07
N TYR A 152 -10.12 -6.63 -8.43
CA TYR A 152 -10.89 -6.83 -9.65
C TYR A 152 -10.54 -5.82 -10.75
N ASN A 153 -9.46 -5.06 -10.56
CA ASN A 153 -9.02 -3.97 -11.43
C ASN A 153 -10.04 -2.82 -11.57
N GLN A 154 -10.91 -2.64 -10.56
CA GLN A 154 -11.81 -1.50 -10.47
C GLN A 154 -11.11 -0.34 -9.77
N LYS A 155 -11.47 0.90 -10.16
CA LYS A 155 -10.89 2.11 -9.56
C LYS A 155 -11.39 2.26 -8.12
N VAL A 156 -10.46 2.53 -7.22
CA VAL A 156 -10.76 2.85 -5.81
C VAL A 156 -10.62 4.34 -5.61
N TYR A 157 -11.65 4.98 -5.09
CA TYR A 157 -11.71 6.42 -4.85
C TYR A 157 -11.39 6.76 -3.38
N GLY A 158 -11.03 8.01 -3.13
CA GLY A 158 -10.84 8.51 -1.76
C GLY A 158 -9.53 8.06 -1.11
N LEU A 159 -9.59 7.57 0.13
CA LEU A 159 -8.45 7.07 0.89
C LEU A 159 -8.58 5.57 1.12
N SER A 160 -7.46 4.86 1.17
CA SER A 160 -7.43 3.43 1.43
C SER A 160 -6.36 3.06 2.44
N GLU A 161 -6.70 2.15 3.35
CA GLU A 161 -5.74 1.58 4.28
C GLU A 161 -4.97 0.42 3.61
N ALA A 162 -3.65 0.47 3.72
CA ALA A 162 -2.75 -0.60 3.34
C ALA A 162 -2.19 -1.28 4.61
N VAL A 163 -2.23 -2.61 4.65
CA VAL A 163 -1.63 -3.41 5.72
C VAL A 163 -0.29 -3.93 5.23
N VAL A 164 0.79 -3.50 5.88
CA VAL A 164 2.16 -3.94 5.61
C VAL A 164 2.57 -4.92 6.70
N SER A 165 2.97 -6.13 6.31
CA SER A 165 3.55 -7.12 7.21
C SER A 165 5.01 -7.37 6.85
N VAL A 166 5.91 -7.20 7.80
CA VAL A 166 7.34 -7.50 7.63
C VAL A 166 7.68 -8.69 8.52
N GLY A 167 8.31 -9.71 7.92
CA GLY A 167 8.64 -10.97 8.58
C GLY A 167 10.14 -11.19 8.64
N TYR A 168 10.68 -11.57 9.79
CA TYR A 168 12.08 -11.98 9.94
C TYR A 168 12.17 -13.51 10.08
N GLU A 169 12.96 -14.14 9.22
CA GLU A 169 13.27 -15.57 9.25
C GLU A 169 14.76 -15.75 9.60
N TYR A 170 15.01 -16.51 10.65
CA TYR A 170 16.34 -16.73 11.21
C TYR A 170 16.88 -18.10 10.81
N GLU A 171 18.19 -18.21 10.61
CA GLU A 171 18.85 -19.48 10.23
C GLU A 171 18.65 -20.58 11.29
N SER A 172 18.59 -20.20 12.57
CA SER A 172 18.35 -21.11 13.68
C SER A 172 16.93 -21.67 13.74
N CYS A 173 15.98 -21.07 13.01
CA CYS A 173 14.61 -21.57 12.93
C CYS A 173 13.95 -21.23 11.58
N LEU A 174 14.09 -22.16 10.64
CA LEU A 174 13.66 -21.99 9.25
C LEU A 174 12.14 -22.06 9.05
N ASP A 175 11.42 -22.66 9.99
CA ASP A 175 9.97 -22.90 9.87
C ASP A 175 9.10 -21.82 10.54
N LEU A 176 9.71 -20.84 11.23
CA LEU A 176 8.99 -19.80 11.95
C LEU A 176 9.49 -18.40 11.59
N THR A 177 8.55 -17.55 11.18
CA THR A 177 8.82 -16.15 10.82
C THR A 177 8.23 -15.22 11.87
N LEU A 178 9.04 -14.29 12.39
CA LEU A 178 8.58 -13.23 13.28
C LEU A 178 7.94 -12.11 12.46
N TRP A 179 6.62 -12.00 12.53
CA TRP A 179 5.86 -10.99 11.81
C TRP A 179 5.57 -9.74 12.66
N GLU A 180 5.76 -8.58 12.05
CA GLU A 180 5.29 -7.29 12.54
C GLU A 180 4.32 -6.70 11.52
N LYS A 181 3.14 -6.28 11.97
CA LYS A 181 2.11 -5.65 11.11
C LYS A 181 2.02 -4.15 11.39
N ARG A 182 1.89 -3.36 10.35
CA ARG A 182 1.68 -1.90 10.39
C ARG A 182 0.65 -1.50 9.35
N THR A 183 -0.04 -0.39 9.60
CA THR A 183 -0.98 0.19 8.64
C THR A 183 -0.45 1.50 8.09
N ALA A 184 -0.86 1.85 6.88
CA ALA A 184 -0.53 3.11 6.22
C ALA A 184 -1.72 3.57 5.36
N VAL A 185 -1.89 4.89 5.22
CA VAL A 185 -2.93 5.47 4.37
C VAL A 185 -2.36 5.75 2.99
N LEU A 186 -3.06 5.31 1.94
CA LEU A 186 -2.75 5.59 0.55
C LEU A 186 -3.89 6.37 -0.10
N GLN A 187 -3.54 7.35 -0.93
CA GLN A 187 -4.52 8.09 -1.73
C GLN A 187 -5.03 7.20 -2.88
N GLY A 188 -6.34 7.13 -3.09
CA GLY A 188 -6.98 6.50 -4.24
C GLY A 188 -7.08 7.46 -5.42
N TYR A 189 -8.03 7.18 -6.32
CA TYR A 189 -8.48 8.12 -7.34
C TYR A 189 -9.22 9.30 -6.69
N GLU A 190 -8.97 10.49 -7.21
CA GLU A 190 -9.80 11.66 -6.93
C GLU A 190 -11.03 11.65 -7.85
N LEU A 191 -12.16 12.16 -7.37
CA LEU A 191 -13.38 12.30 -8.16
C LEU A 191 -13.21 13.40 -9.22
N ASP A 192 -13.71 13.15 -10.43
CA ASP A 192 -13.81 14.17 -11.49
C ASP A 192 -15.22 14.76 -11.48
N ALA A 193 -15.33 16.01 -11.05
CA ALA A 193 -16.62 16.72 -10.98
C ALA A 193 -17.18 17.05 -12.38
N SER A 194 -16.33 17.47 -13.31
CA SER A 194 -16.79 18.16 -14.53
C SER A 194 -16.84 17.23 -15.76
N ASN A 195 -16.10 16.12 -15.74
CA ASN A 195 -16.03 15.16 -16.86
C ASN A 195 -15.62 15.83 -18.18
N MET A 196 -14.67 16.76 -18.13
CA MET A 196 -14.19 17.54 -19.29
C MET A 196 -12.81 17.06 -19.76
N GLY A 197 -12.64 15.73 -19.92
CA GLY A 197 -11.38 15.16 -20.41
C GLY A 197 -10.20 15.35 -19.46
N GLY A 198 -10.43 15.28 -18.15
CA GLY A 198 -9.41 15.47 -17.11
C GLY A 198 -9.26 16.91 -16.61
N TRP A 199 -10.00 17.85 -17.21
CA TRP A 199 -10.12 19.23 -16.74
C TRP A 199 -11.38 19.41 -15.88
N THR A 200 -11.34 20.38 -14.97
CA THR A 200 -12.48 20.77 -14.13
C THR A 200 -12.75 22.26 -14.19
N LEU A 201 -14.01 22.67 -14.02
CA LEU A 201 -14.35 24.07 -13.82
C LEU A 201 -13.95 24.51 -12.40
N ASP A 202 -13.29 25.66 -12.28
CA ASP A 202 -12.79 26.21 -11.02
C ASP A 202 -13.84 26.33 -9.91
N LYS A 203 -15.10 26.63 -10.28
CA LYS A 203 -16.23 26.77 -9.34
C LYS A 203 -17.09 25.50 -9.19
N HIS A 204 -16.73 24.39 -9.84
CA HIS A 204 -17.48 23.14 -9.78
C HIS A 204 -16.74 22.13 -8.90
N HIS A 205 -17.36 21.78 -7.78
CA HIS A 205 -16.77 20.87 -6.79
C HIS A 205 -17.60 19.60 -6.66
N VAL A 206 -16.96 18.54 -6.17
CA VAL A 206 -17.59 17.26 -5.87
C VAL A 206 -17.13 16.80 -4.49
N LEU A 207 -18.05 16.20 -3.74
CA LEU A 207 -17.78 15.63 -2.42
C LEU A 207 -17.67 14.11 -2.56
N ASP A 208 -16.58 13.55 -2.06
CA ASP A 208 -16.51 12.12 -1.75
C ASP A 208 -17.23 11.89 -0.41
N VAL A 209 -18.29 11.08 -0.42
CA VAL A 209 -19.16 10.84 0.73
C VAL A 209 -18.79 9.58 1.52
N GLN A 210 -17.77 8.85 1.09
CA GLN A 210 -17.28 7.65 1.76
C GLN A 210 -16.53 7.95 3.07
#